data_AF-A0A2W5SPS2-F1
#
_entry.id   AF-A0A2W5SPS2-F1
#
_cell.length_a   1.000
_cell.length_b   1.000
_cell.length_c   1.000
_cell.angle_alpha   90.00
_cell.angle_beta   90.00
_cell.angle_gamma   90.00
#
_symmetry.space_group_name_H-M   'P 1'
#
loop_
_entity.id
_entity.type
_entity.pdbx_description
1 polymer ?
#
loop_
_entity_poly.entity_id
_entity_poly.type
_entity_poly.pdbx_seq_one_letter_code
_entity_poly.pdbx_strand_id
1 'polypeptide(L)'
;MSIENDVLDRLRGMAKTARMWGSPEELECAAMHFTHVLFSSREAGWRLEQTFEKWKSLGAPFAGDADEHAVMRSKMWGADEAKARVQVVQGYVVVWAGLARRADREAVFTPWIEALIDGPQFAGTPDRLNMTLFALMGFVAADPQAYVHALNLERHRIGGHELRPLPVVAPPGPTDAGVTYTRNFTTWQAVIDGISKLIASLTA
;
A
#
# COMPACT_ATOMS: atom_id res chain seq x y z
N MET A 1 16.42 -18.05 -1.68
CA MET A 1 16.08 -17.00 -0.70
C MET A 1 14.65 -17.25 -0.28
N SER A 2 14.31 -17.23 1.02
CA SER A 2 12.93 -17.49 1.46
C SER A 2 12.06 -16.26 1.19
N ILE A 3 10.82 -16.46 0.74
CA ILE A 3 9.83 -15.39 0.54
C ILE A 3 9.61 -14.56 1.82
N GLU A 4 9.78 -15.17 2.99
CA GLU A 4 9.73 -14.44 4.26
C GLU A 4 10.87 -13.41 4.39
N ASN A 5 12.08 -13.78 3.96
CA ASN A 5 13.22 -12.86 3.98
C ASN A 5 13.01 -11.72 2.98
N ASP A 6 12.47 -12.01 1.80
CA ASP A 6 12.11 -10.99 0.82
C ASP A 6 11.10 -10.00 1.43
N VAL A 7 10.05 -10.48 2.11
CA VAL A 7 9.04 -9.64 2.76
C VAL A 7 9.64 -8.80 3.89
N LEU A 8 10.51 -9.39 4.73
CA LEU A 8 11.22 -8.67 5.78
C LEU A 8 12.14 -7.58 5.21
N ASP A 9 12.87 -7.87 4.14
CA ASP A 9 13.72 -6.90 3.46
C ASP A 9 12.89 -5.78 2.81
N ARG A 10 11.71 -6.12 2.29
CA ARG A 10 10.77 -5.11 1.81
C ARG A 10 10.32 -4.19 2.94
N LEU A 11 9.90 -4.72 4.09
CA LEU A 11 9.51 -3.93 5.27
C LEU A 11 10.66 -3.02 5.76
N ARG A 12 11.90 -3.53 5.84
CA ARG A 12 13.09 -2.72 6.15
C ARG A 12 13.29 -1.62 5.11
N GLY A 13 13.11 -1.94 3.83
CA GLY A 13 13.16 -1.01 2.72
C GLY A 13 12.14 0.13 2.87
N MET A 14 10.90 -0.19 3.25
CA MET A 14 9.84 0.81 3.48
C MET A 14 10.23 1.81 4.57
N ALA A 15 10.77 1.34 5.69
CA ALA A 15 11.24 2.19 6.78
C ALA A 15 12.41 3.08 6.34
N LYS A 16 13.37 2.54 5.57
CA LYS A 16 14.51 3.30 5.04
C LYS A 16 14.09 4.38 4.04
N THR A 17 13.05 4.12 3.24
CA THR A 17 12.54 5.06 2.22
C THR A 17 11.31 5.83 2.68
N ALA A 18 11.02 5.90 3.99
CA ALA A 18 9.80 6.47 4.53
C ALA A 18 9.43 7.85 3.93
N ARG A 19 10.41 8.75 3.78
CA ARG A 19 10.21 10.09 3.22
C ARG A 19 9.86 10.13 1.72
N MET A 20 9.88 9.00 1.03
CA MET A 20 9.46 8.87 -0.38
C MET A 20 7.99 8.47 -0.53
N TRP A 21 7.30 8.17 0.57
CA TRP A 21 5.88 7.85 0.58
C TRP A 21 5.04 9.14 0.61
N GLY A 22 3.79 9.05 0.16
CA GLY A 22 2.89 10.21 0.14
C GLY A 22 2.53 10.70 1.54
N SER A 23 2.51 9.82 2.54
CA SER A 23 2.26 10.16 3.95
C SER A 23 2.70 9.07 4.95
N PRO A 24 2.86 9.42 6.23
CA PRO A 24 3.02 8.43 7.31
C PRO A 24 1.90 7.39 7.34
N GLU A 25 0.64 7.79 7.12
CA GLU A 25 -0.50 6.89 7.18
C GLU A 25 -0.52 5.86 6.04
N GLU A 26 -0.14 6.28 4.83
CA GLU A 26 0.02 5.39 3.68
C GLU A 26 1.15 4.37 3.89
N LEU A 27 2.29 4.82 4.44
CA LEU A 27 3.41 3.96 4.79
C LEU A 27 3.01 2.94 5.86
N GLU A 28 2.36 3.39 6.93
CA GLU A 28 1.88 2.52 8.01
C GLU A 28 0.91 1.46 7.45
N CYS A 29 -0.06 1.87 6.65
CA CYS A 29 -1.02 0.94 6.03
C CYS A 29 -0.33 -0.11 5.16
N ALA A 30 0.59 0.29 4.29
CA ALA A 30 1.31 -0.66 3.43
C ALA A 30 2.16 -1.62 4.27
N ALA A 31 2.82 -1.14 5.32
CA ALA A 31 3.59 -1.97 6.24
C ALA A 31 2.69 -2.97 7.00
N MET A 32 1.51 -2.56 7.46
CA MET A 32 0.53 -3.46 8.09
C MET A 32 0.13 -4.60 7.14
N HIS A 33 -0.13 -4.30 5.87
CA HIS A 33 -0.48 -5.33 4.88
C HIS A 33 0.68 -6.29 4.59
N PHE A 34 1.90 -5.79 4.43
CA PHE A 34 3.07 -6.68 4.24
C PHE A 34 3.35 -7.53 5.48
N THR A 35 3.07 -7.00 6.67
CA THR A 35 3.14 -7.78 7.92
C THR A 35 2.07 -8.88 7.94
N HIS A 36 0.86 -8.58 7.48
CA HIS A 36 -0.21 -9.59 7.39
C HIS A 36 0.18 -10.74 6.47
N VAL A 37 0.84 -10.47 5.33
CA VAL A 37 1.37 -11.52 4.46
C VAL A 37 2.35 -12.44 5.21
N LEU A 38 3.24 -11.87 6.03
CA LEU A 38 4.18 -12.66 6.83
C LEU A 38 3.48 -13.49 7.93
N PHE A 39 2.47 -12.94 8.61
CA PHE A 39 1.73 -13.72 9.61
C PHE A 39 0.92 -14.83 8.97
N SER A 40 0.23 -14.55 7.87
CA SER A 40 -0.56 -15.56 7.15
C SER A 40 0.30 -16.64 6.49
N SER A 41 1.56 -16.35 6.13
CA SER A 41 2.50 -17.39 5.67
C SER A 41 2.98 -18.32 6.79
N ARG A 42 2.95 -17.85 8.05
CA ARG A 42 3.41 -18.60 9.24
C ARG A 42 2.28 -19.34 9.95
N GLU A 43 1.07 -18.79 9.92
CA GLU A 43 -0.10 -19.32 10.61
C GLU A 43 -1.29 -19.37 9.65
N ALA A 44 -1.69 -20.58 9.28
CA ALA A 44 -2.84 -20.79 8.42
C ALA A 44 -4.12 -20.25 9.08
N GLY A 45 -4.91 -19.48 8.34
CA GLY A 45 -6.12 -18.86 8.84
C GLY A 45 -5.91 -17.55 9.62
N TRP A 46 -4.68 -17.03 9.70
CA TRP A 46 -4.43 -15.71 10.27
C TRP A 46 -5.16 -14.62 9.49
N ARG A 47 -5.96 -13.81 10.19
CA ARG A 47 -6.80 -12.77 9.60
C ARG A 47 -6.18 -11.38 9.70
N LEU A 48 -6.62 -10.47 8.84
CA LEU A 48 -6.09 -9.10 8.80
C LEU A 48 -6.35 -8.35 10.12
N GLU A 49 -7.50 -8.59 10.76
CA GLU A 49 -7.85 -8.00 12.04
C GLU A 49 -6.85 -8.39 13.14
N GLN A 50 -6.35 -9.63 13.12
CA GLN A 50 -5.33 -10.08 14.06
C GLN A 50 -4.00 -9.36 13.84
N THR A 51 -3.64 -9.08 12.58
CA THR A 51 -2.48 -8.22 12.29
C THR A 51 -2.70 -6.82 12.86
N PHE A 52 -3.89 -6.24 12.70
CA PHE A 52 -4.17 -4.90 13.20
C PHE A 52 -4.13 -4.84 14.73
N GLU A 53 -4.66 -5.86 15.43
CA GLU A 53 -4.53 -5.97 16.89
C GLU A 53 -3.08 -6.11 17.33
N LYS A 54 -2.25 -6.84 16.58
CA LYS A 54 -0.82 -6.93 16.85
C LYS A 54 -0.15 -5.56 16.75
N TRP A 55 -0.45 -4.79 15.71
CA TRP A 55 0.04 -3.42 15.56
C TRP A 55 -0.42 -2.50 16.70
N LYS A 56 -1.69 -2.57 17.10
CA LYS A 56 -2.22 -1.82 18.25
C LYS A 56 -1.47 -2.18 19.55
N SER A 57 -1.16 -3.46 19.76
CA SER A 57 -0.38 -3.90 20.93
C SER A 57 1.04 -3.31 20.99
N LEU A 58 1.57 -2.83 19.86
CA LEU A 58 2.86 -2.15 19.74
C LEU A 58 2.74 -0.61 19.83
N GLY A 59 1.52 -0.09 19.92
CA GLY A 59 1.23 1.34 20.06
C GLY A 59 0.64 2.01 18.80
N ALA A 60 0.24 1.25 17.78
CA ALA A 60 -0.40 1.82 16.58
C ALA A 60 -1.82 2.37 16.89
N PRO A 61 -2.34 3.34 16.11
CA PRO A 61 -1.69 3.98 14.96
C PRO A 61 -0.51 4.87 15.38
N PHE A 62 0.61 4.74 14.67
CA PHE A 62 1.77 5.61 14.84
C PHE A 62 1.68 6.83 13.93
N ALA A 63 1.00 6.68 12.79
CA ALA A 63 0.61 7.80 11.96
C ALA A 63 -0.39 8.68 12.73
N GLY A 64 -0.29 9.99 12.53
CA GLY A 64 -1.00 11.00 13.34
C GLY A 64 -1.49 12.16 12.48
N ASP A 65 -1.74 11.86 11.21
CA ASP A 65 -2.03 12.77 10.10
C ASP A 65 -3.41 12.47 9.48
N ALA A 66 -4.27 11.78 10.23
CA ALA A 66 -5.60 11.37 9.80
C ALA A 66 -6.48 12.56 9.43
N ASP A 67 -6.42 13.65 10.20
CA ASP A 67 -7.21 14.86 9.97
C ASP A 67 -6.73 15.62 8.72
N GLU A 68 -5.41 15.78 8.57
CA GLU A 68 -4.82 16.31 7.35
C GLU A 68 -5.25 15.47 6.14
N HIS A 69 -5.17 14.14 6.25
CA HIS A 69 -5.58 13.22 5.20
C HIS A 69 -7.07 13.28 4.87
N ALA A 70 -7.95 13.41 5.86
CA ALA A 70 -9.38 13.54 5.63
C ALA A 70 -9.71 14.75 4.74
N VAL A 71 -9.07 15.90 4.99
CA VAL A 71 -9.23 17.10 4.16
C VAL A 71 -8.72 16.88 2.74
N MET A 72 -7.59 16.17 2.58
CA MET A 72 -7.06 15.83 1.25
C MET A 72 -8.02 14.91 0.51
N ARG A 73 -8.47 13.82 1.14
CA ARG A 73 -9.37 12.82 0.55
C ARG A 73 -10.69 13.43 0.11
N SER A 74 -11.25 14.32 0.93
CA SER A 74 -12.48 15.04 0.56
C SER A 74 -12.31 15.88 -0.70
N LYS A 75 -11.14 16.48 -0.92
CA LYS A 75 -10.84 17.25 -2.15
C LYS A 75 -10.44 16.35 -3.33
N MET A 76 -9.72 15.27 -3.04
CA MET A 76 -9.12 14.39 -4.05
C MET A 76 -10.14 13.45 -4.67
N TRP A 77 -11.01 12.89 -3.83
CA TRP A 77 -11.99 11.87 -4.17
C TRP A 77 -13.42 12.37 -4.01
N GLY A 78 -13.76 12.97 -2.86
CA GLY A 78 -15.11 13.49 -2.60
C GLY A 78 -16.20 12.46 -2.95
N ALA A 79 -17.12 12.83 -3.84
CA ALA A 79 -18.19 11.97 -4.32
C ALA A 79 -17.72 10.77 -5.17
N ASP A 80 -16.49 10.79 -5.68
CA ASP A 80 -15.92 9.78 -6.56
C ASP A 80 -15.09 8.71 -5.83
N GLU A 81 -15.10 8.66 -4.49
CA GLU A 81 -14.28 7.71 -3.72
C GLU A 81 -14.50 6.24 -4.13
N ALA A 82 -15.75 5.83 -4.34
CA ALA A 82 -16.08 4.48 -4.78
C ALA A 82 -15.48 4.19 -6.18
N LYS A 83 -15.53 5.15 -7.10
CA LYS A 83 -14.93 5.02 -8.44
C LYS A 83 -13.41 4.93 -8.36
N ALA A 84 -12.77 5.74 -7.53
CA ALA A 84 -11.34 5.68 -7.27
C ALA A 84 -10.92 4.31 -6.70
N ARG A 85 -11.69 3.78 -5.74
CA ARG A 85 -11.45 2.45 -5.16
C ARG A 85 -11.50 1.34 -6.22
N VAL A 86 -12.54 1.34 -7.07
CA VAL A 86 -12.66 0.37 -8.17
C VAL A 86 -11.45 0.42 -9.09
N GLN A 87 -10.94 1.62 -9.42
CA GLN A 87 -9.74 1.75 -10.25
C GLN A 87 -8.50 1.11 -9.63
N VAL A 88 -8.33 1.22 -8.30
CA VAL A 88 -7.20 0.61 -7.60
C VAL A 88 -7.35 -0.91 -7.55
N VAL A 89 -8.57 -1.43 -7.33
CA VAL A 89 -8.86 -2.88 -7.36
C VAL A 89 -8.47 -3.50 -8.71
N GLN A 90 -8.70 -2.80 -9.81
CA GLN A 90 -8.28 -3.29 -11.14
C GLN A 90 -6.75 -3.47 -11.22
N GLY A 91 -5.97 -2.64 -10.54
CA GLY A 91 -4.52 -2.84 -10.42
C GLY A 91 -4.18 -4.13 -9.66
N TYR A 92 -4.90 -4.45 -8.58
CA TYR A 92 -4.73 -5.73 -7.87
C TYR A 92 -5.07 -6.94 -8.73
N VAL A 93 -6.13 -6.87 -9.54
CA VAL A 93 -6.47 -7.93 -10.53
C VAL A 93 -5.32 -8.18 -11.50
N VAL A 94 -4.64 -7.11 -11.96
CA VAL A 94 -3.46 -7.24 -12.83
C VAL A 94 -2.29 -7.88 -12.09
N VAL A 95 -2.01 -7.51 -10.83
CA VAL A 95 -0.96 -8.19 -10.04
C VAL A 95 -1.29 -9.67 -9.86
N TRP A 96 -2.52 -9.98 -9.47
CA TRP A 96 -3.02 -11.34 -9.26
C TRP A 96 -2.83 -12.20 -10.50
N ALA A 97 -3.28 -11.74 -11.67
CA ALA A 97 -3.09 -12.45 -12.93
C ALA A 97 -1.60 -12.61 -13.30
N GLY A 98 -0.75 -11.65 -12.93
CA GLY A 98 0.69 -11.70 -13.16
C GLY A 98 1.45 -12.67 -12.24
N LEU A 99 0.91 -12.95 -11.04
CA LEU A 99 1.56 -13.79 -10.04
C LEU A 99 1.66 -15.26 -10.44
N ALA A 100 0.77 -15.75 -11.31
CA ALA A 100 0.81 -17.12 -11.85
C ALA A 100 2.15 -17.49 -12.51
N ARG A 101 2.99 -16.49 -12.84
CA ARG A 101 4.35 -16.70 -13.39
C ARG A 101 5.43 -16.84 -12.31
N ARG A 102 5.06 -16.77 -11.02
CA ARG A 102 5.94 -16.74 -9.85
C ARG A 102 5.34 -17.61 -8.74
N ALA A 103 5.38 -18.93 -8.91
CA ALA A 103 4.73 -19.90 -8.02
C ALA A 103 5.10 -19.74 -6.53
N ASP A 104 6.34 -19.34 -6.23
CA ASP A 104 6.84 -19.05 -4.88
C ASP A 104 6.12 -17.86 -4.22
N ARG A 105 5.72 -16.88 -5.02
CA ARG A 105 5.03 -15.66 -4.58
C ARG A 105 3.52 -15.83 -4.63
N GLU A 106 3.03 -16.57 -5.62
CA GLU A 106 1.62 -16.86 -5.82
C GLU A 106 1.02 -17.50 -4.56
N ALA A 107 1.65 -18.54 -4.00
CA ALA A 107 1.14 -19.23 -2.82
C ALA A 107 1.00 -18.32 -1.57
N VAL A 108 1.85 -17.30 -1.47
CA VAL A 108 1.92 -16.41 -0.30
C VAL A 108 1.02 -15.18 -0.46
N PHE A 109 0.98 -14.60 -1.66
CA PHE A 109 0.30 -13.32 -1.88
C PHE A 109 -1.12 -13.46 -2.41
N THR A 110 -1.45 -14.57 -3.09
CA THR A 110 -2.77 -14.74 -3.73
C THR A 110 -3.92 -14.63 -2.74
N PRO A 111 -3.94 -15.34 -1.59
CA PRO A 111 -5.06 -15.25 -0.65
C PRO A 111 -5.30 -13.83 -0.14
N TRP A 112 -4.22 -13.07 0.10
CA TRP A 112 -4.31 -11.69 0.55
C TRP A 112 -4.79 -10.74 -0.57
N ILE A 113 -4.33 -10.94 -1.81
CA ILE A 113 -4.79 -10.13 -2.95
C ILE A 113 -6.27 -10.39 -3.24
N GLU A 114 -6.71 -11.66 -3.22
CA GLU A 114 -8.13 -12.01 -3.39
C GLU A 114 -8.99 -11.35 -2.32
N ALA A 115 -8.57 -11.38 -1.05
CA ALA A 115 -9.26 -10.69 0.02
C ALA A 115 -9.37 -9.16 -0.19
N LEU A 116 -8.36 -8.52 -0.81
CA LEU A 116 -8.41 -7.10 -1.16
C LEU A 116 -9.22 -6.79 -2.42
N ILE A 117 -9.35 -7.74 -3.35
CA ILE A 117 -10.24 -7.62 -4.50
C ILE A 117 -11.70 -7.72 -4.04
N ASP A 118 -12.01 -8.68 -3.17
CA ASP A 118 -13.37 -8.90 -2.64
C ASP A 118 -13.76 -7.84 -1.60
N GLY A 119 -12.79 -7.38 -0.80
CA GLY A 119 -12.99 -6.43 0.30
C GLY A 119 -12.00 -5.27 0.29
N PRO A 120 -12.00 -4.38 -0.72
CA PRO A 120 -11.03 -3.29 -0.81
C PRO A 120 -11.11 -2.26 0.33
N GLN A 121 -12.21 -2.25 1.08
CA GLN A 121 -12.37 -1.46 2.31
C GLN A 121 -11.43 -1.88 3.44
N PHE A 122 -10.86 -3.09 3.40
CA PHE A 122 -9.92 -3.57 4.40
C PHE A 122 -8.62 -2.76 4.46
N ALA A 123 -8.22 -2.13 3.35
CA ALA A 123 -7.11 -1.18 3.31
C ALA A 123 -7.51 0.26 3.71
N GLY A 124 -8.76 0.48 4.12
CA GLY A 124 -9.29 1.80 4.44
C GLY A 124 -9.65 2.59 3.19
N THR A 125 -8.93 3.66 2.90
CA THR A 125 -9.26 4.63 1.84
C THR A 125 -8.57 4.27 0.51
N PRO A 126 -9.00 4.82 -0.64
CA PRO A 126 -8.41 4.48 -1.94
C PRO A 126 -6.90 4.76 -2.03
N ASP A 127 -6.40 5.82 -1.39
CA ASP A 127 -4.97 6.18 -1.37
C ASP A 127 -4.13 5.15 -0.60
N ARG A 128 -4.62 4.67 0.55
CA ARG A 128 -3.97 3.60 1.32
C ARG A 128 -3.95 2.28 0.53
N LEU A 129 -5.05 1.93 -0.12
CA LEU A 129 -5.13 0.78 -1.02
C LEU A 129 -4.15 0.93 -2.21
N ASN A 130 -4.04 2.13 -2.78
CA ASN A 130 -3.15 2.40 -3.91
C ASN A 130 -1.67 2.34 -3.53
N MET A 131 -1.30 2.81 -2.33
CA MET A 131 0.08 2.72 -1.84
C MET A 131 0.47 1.30 -1.45
N THR A 132 -0.48 0.52 -0.93
CA THR A 132 -0.29 -0.90 -0.72
C THR A 132 -0.08 -1.64 -2.05
N LEU A 133 -0.87 -1.31 -3.09
CA LEU A 133 -0.67 -1.83 -4.44
C LEU A 133 0.71 -1.46 -5.00
N PHE A 134 1.11 -0.19 -4.93
CA PHE A 134 2.42 0.25 -5.40
C PHE A 134 3.56 -0.49 -4.70
N ALA A 135 3.42 -0.67 -3.38
CA ALA A 135 4.41 -1.40 -2.61
C ALA A 135 4.51 -2.87 -3.02
N LEU A 136 3.37 -3.49 -3.35
CA LEU A 136 3.27 -4.83 -3.90
C LEU A 136 3.87 -4.94 -5.31
N MET A 137 3.60 -3.96 -6.18
CA MET A 137 4.16 -3.94 -7.54
C MET A 137 5.69 -3.93 -7.51
N GLY A 138 6.29 -3.04 -6.71
CA GLY A 138 7.75 -2.97 -6.54
C GLY A 138 8.35 -4.22 -5.90
N PHE A 139 7.53 -5.04 -5.24
CA PHE A 139 7.95 -6.31 -4.67
C PHE A 139 7.84 -7.46 -5.68
N VAL A 140 6.71 -7.58 -6.39
CA VAL A 140 6.38 -8.70 -7.29
C VAL A 140 7.08 -8.60 -8.64
N ALA A 141 7.31 -7.39 -9.15
CA ALA A 141 7.88 -7.19 -10.48
C ALA A 141 9.35 -7.63 -10.57
N ALA A 142 9.68 -8.43 -11.60
CA ALA A 142 11.06 -8.64 -12.05
C ALA A 142 11.57 -7.45 -12.90
N ASP A 143 10.66 -6.79 -13.61
CA ASP A 143 10.86 -5.54 -14.33
C ASP A 143 9.66 -4.60 -14.05
N PRO A 144 9.85 -3.58 -13.19
CA PRO A 144 8.80 -2.62 -12.87
C PRO A 144 8.25 -1.85 -14.07
N GLN A 145 9.04 -1.61 -15.13
CA GLN A 145 8.62 -0.82 -16.29
C GLN A 145 7.72 -1.62 -17.23
N ALA A 146 8.06 -2.88 -17.51
CA ALA A 146 7.18 -3.79 -18.26
C ALA A 146 5.82 -3.97 -17.55
N TYR A 147 5.83 -3.97 -16.22
CA TYR A 147 4.63 -4.07 -15.41
C TYR A 147 3.78 -2.78 -15.42
N VAL A 148 4.39 -1.60 -15.24
CA VAL A 148 3.72 -0.31 -15.39
C VAL A 148 3.08 -0.19 -16.78
N HIS A 149 3.75 -0.68 -17.82
CA HIS A 149 3.22 -0.72 -19.17
C HIS A 149 1.98 -1.64 -19.28
N ALA A 150 2.02 -2.86 -18.73
CA ALA A 150 0.88 -3.77 -18.73
C ALA A 150 -0.32 -3.23 -17.94
N LEU A 151 -0.06 -2.56 -16.81
CA LEU A 151 -1.08 -1.91 -15.99
C LEU A 151 -1.73 -0.74 -16.76
N ASN A 152 -0.95 0.06 -17.49
CA ASN A 152 -1.49 1.12 -18.34
C ASN A 152 -2.33 0.58 -19.51
N LEU A 153 -1.91 -0.54 -20.13
CA LEU A 153 -2.65 -1.19 -21.21
C LEU A 153 -4.02 -1.72 -20.75
N GLU A 154 -4.05 -2.44 -19.63
CA GLU A 154 -5.30 -2.98 -19.10
C GLU A 154 -6.26 -1.86 -18.65
N ARG A 155 -5.70 -0.73 -18.24
CA ARG A 155 -6.46 0.45 -17.82
C ARG A 155 -7.10 1.21 -18.98
N HIS A 156 -6.42 1.26 -20.13
CA HIS A 156 -7.05 1.71 -21.38
C HIS A 156 -8.19 0.78 -21.81
N ARG A 157 -8.08 -0.52 -21.57
CA ARG A 157 -9.09 -1.53 -21.95
C ARG A 157 -10.42 -1.38 -21.21
N ILE A 158 -10.38 -0.97 -19.93
CA ILE A 158 -11.57 -0.85 -19.07
C ILE A 158 -12.20 0.56 -19.06
N GLY A 159 -11.72 1.48 -19.92
CA GLY A 159 -12.24 2.86 -19.97
C GLY A 159 -11.91 3.69 -18.73
N GLY A 160 -10.90 3.29 -17.96
CA GLY A 160 -10.41 4.09 -16.85
C GLY A 160 -9.71 5.35 -17.37
N HIS A 161 -10.02 6.51 -16.79
CA HIS A 161 -9.19 7.70 -16.97
C HIS A 161 -7.73 7.36 -16.57
N GLU A 162 -6.76 8.08 -17.15
CA GLU A 162 -5.34 7.95 -16.80
C GLU A 162 -5.19 7.80 -15.27
N LEU A 163 -4.30 6.90 -14.81
CA LEU A 163 -3.93 6.91 -13.39
C LEU A 163 -3.48 8.34 -13.20
N ARG A 164 -4.01 9.06 -12.20
CA ARG A 164 -3.24 10.21 -11.71
C ARG A 164 -1.84 9.65 -11.46
N PRO A 165 -0.80 10.25 -12.05
CA PRO A 165 0.54 9.68 -12.02
C PRO A 165 0.86 9.16 -10.62
N LEU A 166 1.32 7.90 -10.53
CA LEU A 166 1.97 7.37 -9.32
C LEU A 166 2.92 8.47 -8.83
N PRO A 167 2.76 8.98 -7.60
CA PRO A 167 2.94 10.38 -7.24
C PRO A 167 4.14 11.05 -7.94
N VAL A 168 3.93 11.46 -9.19
CA VAL A 168 4.48 12.69 -9.70
C VAL A 168 3.32 13.61 -9.49
N VAL A 169 3.38 14.30 -8.37
CA VAL A 169 2.56 15.48 -8.12
C VAL A 169 2.59 16.27 -9.42
N ALA A 170 1.44 16.37 -10.10
CA ALA A 170 1.32 17.25 -11.25
C ALA A 170 1.90 18.61 -10.83
N PRO A 171 2.70 19.29 -11.66
CA PRO A 171 3.13 20.64 -11.33
C PRO A 171 1.86 21.41 -10.97
N PRO A 172 1.76 21.96 -9.75
CA PRO A 172 0.49 22.49 -9.26
C PRO A 172 -0.03 23.53 -10.24
N GLY A 173 -1.32 23.44 -10.57
CA GLY A 173 -2.00 24.56 -11.20
C GLY A 173 -1.88 25.80 -10.31
N PRO A 174 -2.01 27.02 -10.85
CA PRO A 174 -1.84 28.27 -10.10
C PRO A 174 -2.77 28.40 -8.88
N THR A 175 -3.83 27.58 -8.78
CA THR A 175 -4.74 27.51 -7.62
C THR A 175 -4.48 26.33 -6.68
N ASP A 176 -3.68 25.34 -7.07
CA ASP A 176 -3.41 24.10 -6.32
C ASP A 176 -2.08 24.12 -5.57
N ALA A 177 -1.26 25.15 -5.77
CA ALA A 177 0.03 25.34 -5.11
C ALA A 177 -0.04 25.32 -3.56
N GLY A 178 -1.24 25.52 -3.00
CA GLY A 178 -1.47 25.44 -1.55
C GLY A 178 -1.84 24.05 -1.01
N VAL A 179 -2.15 23.06 -1.86
CA VAL A 179 -2.71 21.77 -1.42
C VAL A 179 -1.66 20.66 -1.36
N THR A 180 -0.58 20.74 -2.14
CA THR A 180 0.35 19.60 -2.35
C THR A 180 1.73 19.69 -1.69
N TYR A 181 2.13 20.79 -1.02
CA TYR A 181 3.49 20.87 -0.43
C TYR A 181 3.61 21.63 0.89
N THR A 182 2.51 21.94 1.58
CA THR A 182 2.53 22.71 2.85
C THR A 182 2.34 21.84 4.09
N ARG A 183 2.32 20.51 3.97
CA ARG A 183 1.97 19.62 5.08
C ARG A 183 3.20 19.07 5.77
N ASN A 184 3.46 19.60 6.95
CA ASN A 184 4.53 19.13 7.82
C ASN A 184 4.08 17.84 8.53
N PHE A 185 4.17 16.70 7.84
CA PHE A 185 3.98 15.40 8.48
C PHE A 185 5.06 15.20 9.55
N THR A 186 4.66 15.19 10.83
CA THR A 186 5.58 15.13 11.98
C THR A 186 5.82 13.71 12.49
N THR A 187 4.98 12.75 12.10
CA THR A 187 4.93 11.40 12.68
C THR A 187 5.77 10.35 11.94
N TRP A 188 6.58 10.74 10.96
CA TRP A 188 7.45 9.82 10.22
C TRP A 188 8.32 8.95 11.13
N GLN A 189 8.94 9.55 12.16
CA GLN A 189 9.81 8.80 13.06
C GLN A 189 9.01 7.76 13.87
N ALA A 190 7.80 8.10 14.32
CA ALA A 190 6.93 7.18 15.04
C ALA A 190 6.57 5.96 14.18
N VAL A 191 6.25 6.17 12.89
CA VAL A 191 5.96 5.08 11.95
C VAL A 191 7.20 4.21 11.69
N ILE A 192 8.37 4.83 11.48
CA ILE A 192 9.65 4.12 11.29
C ILE A 192 9.99 3.25 12.52
N ASP A 193 9.83 3.80 13.72
CA ASP A 193 10.09 3.10 14.97
C ASP A 193 9.08 1.96 15.17
N GLY A 194 7.81 2.19 14.83
CA GLY A 194 6.75 1.19 14.86
C GLY A 194 7.05 -0.02 13.95
N ILE A 195 7.41 0.26 12.69
CA ILE A 195 7.84 -0.78 11.73
C ILE A 195 9.06 -1.53 12.27
N SER A 196 10.04 -0.82 12.84
CA SER A 196 11.26 -1.43 13.38
C SER A 196 10.99 -2.33 14.58
N LYS A 197 10.13 -1.90 15.52
CA LYS A 197 9.68 -2.72 16.66
C LYS A 197 8.98 -3.99 16.20
N LEU A 198 8.12 -3.87 15.20
CA LEU A 198 7.42 -5.00 14.63
C LEU A 198 8.37 -5.99 13.96
N ILE A 199 9.29 -5.51 13.12
CA ILE A 199 10.31 -6.36 12.48
C ILE A 199 11.11 -7.09 13.56
N ALA A 200 11.54 -6.41 14.62
CA ALA A 200 12.25 -7.03 15.73
C ALA A 200 11.42 -8.16 16.37
N SER A 201 10.12 -7.94 16.58
CA SER A 201 9.21 -8.96 17.14
C SER A 201 8.97 -10.17 16.21
N LEU A 202 9.20 -10.01 14.90
CA LEU A 202 9.04 -11.06 13.90
C LEU A 202 10.31 -11.91 13.71
N THR A 203 11.44 -11.42 14.22
CA THR A 203 12.77 -12.04 14.09
C THR A 203 13.37 -12.50 15.43
N ALA A 204 12.72 -12.17 16.54
CA ALA A 204 13.06 -12.64 17.88
C ALA A 204 12.52 -14.05 18.12
#